data_AF-A0A3B3T7X3-F1
#
_entry.id   AF-A0A3B3T7X3-F1
#
_cell.length_a   1.000
_cell.length_b   1.000
_cell.length_c   1.000
_cell.angle_alpha   90.00
_cell.angle_beta   90.00
_cell.angle_gamma   90.00
#
_symmetry.space_group_name_H-M   'P 1'
#
loop_
_entity.id
_entity.type
_entity.pdbx_description
1 polymer ?
#
loop_
_entity_poly.entity_id
_entity_poly.type
_entity_poly.pdbx_seq_one_letter_code
_entity_poly.pdbx_strand_id
1 'polypeptide(L)'
;FWILQILVLCVYIANGVYGQVRYSIPEEMVKGSFVGNIAQDLGVDIKRMKSGRARVFTEDGREYIGLNTDKGMLIVKERIDREELCGPVSPCSLHFQIILENPMELHRIDMPVVSLTTNDPGV
;
A
#
# COMPACT_ATOMS: atom_id res chain seq x y z
N PHE A 1 14.63 40.19 8.79
CA PHE A 1 15.46 39.28 7.96
C PHE A 1 15.40 37.85 8.50
N TRP A 2 15.80 37.60 9.75
CA TRP A 2 15.78 36.28 10.39
C TRP A 2 14.39 35.65 10.52
N ILE A 3 13.36 36.43 10.85
CA ILE A 3 11.98 35.96 10.99
C ILE A 3 11.44 35.39 9.67
N LEU A 4 11.84 35.97 8.53
CA LEU A 4 11.43 35.50 7.21
C LEU A 4 12.13 34.18 6.85
N GLN A 5 13.41 34.01 7.21
CA GLN A 5 14.13 32.74 7.04
C GLN A 5 13.54 31.63 7.91
N ILE A 6 13.13 31.95 9.15
CA ILE A 6 12.45 31.00 10.05
C ILE A 6 11.11 30.57 9.45
N LEU A 7 10.32 31.52 8.92
CA LEU A 7 9.05 31.21 8.26
C LEU A 7 9.22 30.32 7.03
N VAL A 8 10.22 30.60 6.18
CA VAL A 8 10.53 29.79 4.99
C VAL A 8 10.96 28.37 5.38
N LEU A 9 11.79 28.23 6.41
CA LEU A 9 12.22 26.93 6.94
C LEU A 9 11.03 26.14 7.51
N CYS A 10 10.13 26.79 8.27
CA CYS A 10 8.94 26.15 8.82
C CYS A 10 7.99 25.64 7.72
N VAL A 11 7.79 26.41 6.64
CA VAL A 11 7.00 25.95 5.49
C VAL A 11 7.66 24.73 4.83
N TYR A 12 8.98 24.72 4.69
CA TYR A 12 9.70 23.59 4.10
C TYR A 12 9.54 22.30 4.92
N ILE A 13 9.59 22.40 6.26
CA ILE A 13 9.42 21.27 7.17
C ILE A 13 7.94 20.81 7.22
N ALA A 14 6.98 21.73 7.16
CA ALA A 14 5.56 21.41 7.20
C ALA A 14 5.04 20.64 5.96
N ASN A 15 5.75 20.71 4.82
CA ASN A 15 5.43 19.91 3.63
C ASN A 15 5.86 18.43 3.76
N GLY A 16 6.63 18.07 4.78
CA GLY A 16 7.12 16.71 5.03
C GLY A 16 6.19 15.85 5.88
N VAL A 17 4.87 15.85 5.62
CA VAL A 17 3.97 14.89 6.27
C VAL A 17 3.96 13.61 5.44
N TYR A 18 4.86 12.67 5.76
CA TYR A 18 4.77 11.31 5.26
C TYR A 18 3.66 10.57 6.01
N GLY A 19 2.42 10.70 5.54
CA GLY A 19 1.35 9.81 5.96
C GLY A 19 1.67 8.40 5.49
N GLN A 20 1.93 7.47 6.41
CA GLN A 20 1.95 6.05 6.05
C GLN A 20 0.51 5.66 5.70
N VAL A 21 0.28 5.33 4.43
CA VAL A 21 -1.02 4.87 3.97
C VAL A 21 -1.25 3.48 4.53
N ARG A 22 -2.23 3.35 5.43
CA ARG A 22 -2.58 2.09 6.08
C ARG A 22 -3.80 1.51 5.36
N TYR A 23 -3.58 0.55 4.47
CA TYR A 23 -4.67 -0.26 3.94
C TYR A 23 -4.96 -1.40 4.89
N SER A 24 -6.23 -1.62 5.21
CA SER A 24 -6.68 -2.88 5.78
C SER A 24 -7.41 -3.68 4.72
N ILE A 25 -7.19 -5.00 4.69
CA ILE A 25 -7.94 -5.90 3.83
C ILE A 25 -8.68 -6.93 4.68
N PRO A 26 -10.00 -7.11 4.49
CA PRO A 26 -10.72 -8.20 5.10
C PRO A 26 -10.32 -9.52 4.46
N GLU A 27 -10.12 -10.52 5.30
CA GLU A 27 -9.70 -11.87 4.91
C GLU A 27 -10.56 -12.47 3.78
N GLU A 28 -11.88 -12.34 3.84
CA GLU A 28 -12.80 -12.99 2.89
C GLU A 28 -13.14 -12.15 1.65
N MET A 29 -12.25 -11.24 1.21
CA MET A 29 -12.50 -10.51 -0.03
C MET A 29 -12.55 -11.43 -1.26
N VAL A 30 -13.55 -11.20 -2.10
CA VAL A 30 -13.73 -11.94 -3.36
C VAL A 30 -12.60 -11.57 -4.33
N LYS A 31 -12.06 -12.56 -5.06
CA LYS A 31 -11.11 -12.31 -6.15
C LYS A 31 -11.63 -11.26 -7.14
N GLY A 32 -10.78 -10.32 -7.50
CA GLY A 32 -11.10 -9.16 -8.35
C GLY A 32 -11.67 -7.97 -7.59
N SER A 33 -11.88 -8.08 -6.27
CA SER A 33 -12.34 -6.95 -5.45
C SER A 33 -11.30 -5.83 -5.44
N PHE A 34 -11.82 -4.60 -5.39
CA PHE A 34 -11.00 -3.41 -5.20
C PHE A 34 -10.52 -3.30 -3.75
N VAL A 35 -9.24 -2.99 -3.58
CA VAL A 35 -8.61 -2.82 -2.25
C VAL A 35 -8.35 -1.34 -1.96
N GLY A 36 -7.76 -0.61 -2.92
CA GLY A 36 -7.34 0.78 -2.69
C GLY A 36 -6.73 1.45 -3.92
N ASN A 37 -6.67 2.79 -3.90
CA ASN A 37 -6.10 3.59 -4.98
C ASN A 37 -4.62 3.91 -4.72
N ILE A 38 -3.74 2.98 -5.07
CA ILE A 38 -2.32 3.09 -4.74
C ILE A 38 -1.58 4.16 -5.54
N ALA A 39 -2.07 4.53 -6.74
CA ALA A 39 -1.50 5.64 -7.49
C ALA A 39 -1.65 6.97 -6.75
N GLN A 40 -2.85 7.23 -6.23
CA GLN A 40 -3.11 8.44 -5.46
C GLN A 40 -2.30 8.45 -4.15
N ASP A 41 -2.27 7.31 -3.48
CA ASP A 41 -1.68 7.16 -2.15
C ASP A 41 -0.14 7.22 -2.16
N LEU A 42 0.50 6.76 -3.24
CA LEU A 42 1.94 6.96 -3.46
C LEU A 42 2.27 8.31 -4.13
N GLY A 43 1.27 9.06 -4.57
CA GLY A 43 1.47 10.27 -5.38
C GLY A 43 2.11 9.99 -6.75
N VAL A 44 1.92 8.78 -7.30
CA VAL A 44 2.51 8.33 -8.57
C VAL A 44 1.45 8.34 -9.65
N ASP A 45 1.70 9.08 -10.73
CA ASP A 45 0.80 9.12 -11.89
C ASP A 45 0.61 7.76 -12.56
N ILE A 46 -0.61 7.48 -13.01
CA ILE A 46 -0.96 6.26 -13.77
C ILE A 46 -0.04 6.10 -15.00
N LYS A 47 0.30 7.22 -15.68
CA LYS A 47 1.23 7.20 -16.82
C LYS A 47 2.61 6.69 -16.42
N ARG A 48 3.10 7.10 -15.25
CA ARG A 48 4.39 6.66 -14.70
C ARG A 48 4.34 5.19 -14.29
N MET A 49 3.23 4.73 -13.72
CA MET A 49 3.03 3.30 -13.42
C MET A 49 3.08 2.46 -14.69
N LYS A 50 2.45 2.89 -15.78
CA LYS A 50 2.49 2.17 -17.06
C LYS A 50 3.87 2.20 -17.71
N SER A 51 4.46 3.39 -17.88
CA SER A 51 5.77 3.53 -18.52
C SER A 51 6.87 2.82 -17.71
N GLY A 52 6.72 2.82 -16.39
CA GLY A 52 7.58 2.11 -15.46
C GLY A 52 7.28 0.64 -15.27
N ARG A 53 6.36 0.03 -16.03
CA ARG A 53 6.00 -1.40 -15.87
C ARG A 53 5.75 -1.78 -14.39
N ALA A 54 4.99 -0.94 -13.69
CA ALA A 54 4.71 -1.11 -12.27
C ALA A 54 4.13 -2.50 -11.99
N ARG A 55 4.69 -3.19 -11.00
CA ARG A 55 4.25 -4.53 -10.61
C ARG A 55 4.35 -4.75 -9.11
N VAL A 56 3.50 -5.64 -8.61
CA VAL A 56 3.59 -6.16 -7.25
C VAL A 56 4.67 -7.23 -7.22
N PHE A 57 5.49 -7.22 -6.18
CA PHE A 57 6.46 -8.23 -5.85
C PHE A 57 6.27 -8.66 -4.40
N THR A 58 6.23 -9.97 -4.18
CA THR A 58 6.14 -10.61 -2.87
C THR A 58 7.32 -11.57 -2.71
N GLU A 59 7.88 -11.65 -1.51
CA GLU A 59 9.09 -12.45 -1.25
C GLU A 59 8.80 -13.95 -1.31
N ASP A 60 7.61 -14.36 -0.85
CA ASP A 60 7.12 -15.74 -0.84
C ASP A 60 6.56 -16.18 -2.21
N GLY A 61 6.55 -15.29 -3.20
CA GLY A 61 6.01 -15.53 -4.53
C GLY A 61 4.48 -15.67 -4.60
N ARG A 62 3.78 -15.51 -3.47
CA ARG A 62 2.31 -15.59 -3.42
C ARG A 62 1.72 -14.28 -3.90
N GLU A 63 0.73 -14.33 -4.77
CA GLU A 63 0.13 -13.13 -5.39
C GLU A 63 -1.27 -12.84 -4.82
N TYR A 64 -1.42 -12.67 -3.50
CA TYR A 64 -2.73 -12.31 -2.93
C TYR A 64 -3.25 -10.96 -3.44
N ILE A 65 -2.34 -10.00 -3.65
CA ILE A 65 -2.63 -8.65 -4.14
C ILE A 65 -2.05 -8.46 -5.54
N GLY A 66 -2.87 -7.93 -6.44
CA GLY A 66 -2.47 -7.49 -7.77
C GLY A 66 -2.54 -5.98 -7.92
N LEU A 67 -1.88 -5.47 -8.96
CA LEU A 67 -1.94 -4.08 -9.38
C LEU A 67 -2.64 -3.96 -10.74
N ASN A 68 -3.72 -3.20 -10.78
CA ASN A 68 -4.30 -2.70 -12.02
C ASN A 68 -3.59 -1.40 -12.41
N THR A 69 -2.60 -1.51 -13.29
CA THR A 69 -1.81 -0.36 -13.77
C THR A 69 -2.60 0.60 -14.66
N ASP A 70 -3.74 0.18 -15.21
CA ASP A 70 -4.61 1.04 -16.01
C ASP A 70 -5.36 2.06 -15.17
N LYS A 71 -5.71 1.68 -13.94
CA LYS A 71 -6.47 2.51 -13.00
C LYS A 71 -5.66 2.96 -11.80
N GLY A 72 -4.45 2.43 -11.60
CA GLY A 72 -3.63 2.71 -10.43
C GLY A 72 -4.18 2.10 -9.14
N MET A 73 -4.86 0.96 -9.23
CA MET A 73 -5.63 0.38 -8.12
C MET A 73 -5.09 -0.99 -7.71
N LEU A 74 -5.08 -1.26 -6.41
CA LEU A 74 -4.85 -2.60 -5.87
C LEU A 74 -6.12 -3.43 -5.97
N ILE A 75 -5.95 -4.69 -6.38
CA ILE A 75 -7.03 -5.66 -6.54
C ILE A 75 -6.68 -6.97 -5.86
N VAL A 76 -7.68 -7.70 -5.41
CA VAL A 76 -7.50 -9.05 -4.86
C VAL A 76 -7.25 -10.02 -6.00
N LYS A 77 -6.10 -10.69 -6.00
CA LYS A 77 -5.76 -11.72 -7.01
C LYS A 77 -6.11 -13.12 -6.52
N GLU A 78 -5.95 -13.39 -5.24
CA GLU A 78 -6.27 -14.66 -4.59
C GLU A 78 -6.93 -14.40 -3.23
N ARG A 79 -7.75 -15.36 -2.78
CA ARG A 79 -8.40 -15.25 -1.47
C ARG A 79 -7.32 -15.25 -0.39
N ILE A 80 -7.46 -14.36 0.58
CA ILE A 80 -6.57 -14.31 1.74
C ILE A 80 -7.16 -15.24 2.80
N ASP A 81 -6.34 -16.15 3.30
CA ASP A 81 -6.67 -17.03 4.41
C ASP A 81 -5.66 -16.71 5.52
N ARG A 82 -6.14 -16.19 6.66
CA ARG A 82 -5.27 -15.69 7.72
C ARG A 82 -4.55 -16.84 8.39
N GLU A 83 -5.20 -17.98 8.52
CA GLU A 83 -4.62 -19.19 9.07
C GLU A 83 -3.49 -19.73 8.16
N GLU A 84 -3.61 -19.62 6.84
CA GLU A 84 -2.54 -19.98 5.91
C GLU A 84 -1.39 -18.94 5.86
N LEU A 85 -1.71 -17.65 6.01
CA LEU A 85 -0.73 -16.56 5.93
C LEU A 85 0.10 -16.42 7.21
N CYS A 86 -0.58 -16.35 8.36
CA CYS A 86 0.02 -16.01 9.66
C CYS A 86 -0.24 -17.09 10.74
N GLY A 87 -1.12 -18.06 10.47
CA GLY A 87 -1.56 -19.02 11.47
C GLY A 87 -2.20 -18.33 12.68
N PRO A 88 -1.81 -18.69 13.92
CA PRO A 88 -2.36 -18.08 15.13
C PRO A 88 -1.78 -16.70 15.47
N VAL A 89 -0.83 -16.17 14.68
CA VAL A 89 -0.09 -14.94 15.02
C VAL A 89 -0.95 -13.69 14.80
N SER A 90 -0.94 -12.79 15.78
CA SER A 90 -1.58 -11.47 15.73
C SER A 90 -0.63 -10.38 16.26
N PRO A 91 -0.51 -9.21 15.59
CA PRO A 91 -1.22 -8.81 14.38
C PRO A 91 -0.71 -9.53 13.12
N CYS A 92 -1.62 -9.86 12.19
CA CYS A 92 -1.28 -10.43 10.90
C CYS A 92 -1.22 -9.32 9.85
N SER A 93 -0.20 -9.33 9.01
CA SER A 93 -0.02 -8.34 7.94
C SER A 93 0.54 -9.01 6.70
N LEU A 94 0.10 -8.51 5.55
CA LEU A 94 0.59 -8.91 4.25
C LEU A 94 1.64 -7.89 3.79
N HIS A 95 2.82 -8.40 3.46
CA HIS A 95 3.98 -7.58 3.10
C HIS A 95 4.29 -7.75 1.62
N PHE A 96 4.27 -6.65 0.87
CA PHE A 96 4.58 -6.65 -0.55
C PHE A 96 5.22 -5.34 -0.98
N GLN A 97 5.76 -5.34 -2.19
CA GLN A 97 6.49 -4.22 -2.75
C GLN A 97 5.91 -3.87 -4.12
N ILE A 98 5.83 -2.58 -4.42
CA ILE A 98 5.54 -2.10 -5.77
C ILE A 98 6.84 -1.62 -6.38
N ILE A 99 7.20 -2.24 -7.50
CA ILE A 99 8.42 -1.95 -8.24
C ILE A 99 8.04 -1.24 -9.53
N LEU A 100 8.61 -0.06 -9.74
CA LEU A 100 8.60 0.65 -11.02
C LEU A 100 10.01 0.60 -11.60
N GLU A 101 10.10 0.42 -12.90
CA GLU A 101 11.33 0.35 -13.68
C GLU A 101 11.55 1.66 -14.45
N ASN A 102 12.79 1.93 -14.87
CA ASN A 102 13.17 3.05 -15.73
C ASN A 102 12.59 4.44 -15.32
N PRO A 103 13.10 5.10 -14.27
CA PRO A 103 14.12 4.64 -13.31
C PRO A 103 13.56 3.64 -12.29
N MET A 104 14.44 2.90 -11.60
CA MET A 104 13.99 1.96 -10.57
C MET A 104 13.49 2.68 -9.32
N GLU A 105 12.26 2.41 -8.92
CA GLU A 105 11.62 2.89 -7.69
C GLU A 105 10.94 1.71 -6.98
N LEU A 106 10.97 1.72 -5.65
CA LEU A 106 10.47 0.64 -4.83
C LEU A 106 9.68 1.19 -3.66
N HIS A 107 8.43 0.78 -3.54
CA HIS A 107 7.54 1.16 -2.45
C HIS A 107 7.16 -0.08 -1.65
N ARG A 108 7.54 -0.12 -0.37
CA ARG A 108 7.13 -1.20 0.54
C ARG A 108 5.76 -0.88 1.11
N ILE A 109 4.89 -1.89 1.13
CA ILE A 109 3.53 -1.77 1.63
C ILE A 109 3.31 -2.86 2.67
N ASP A 110 2.90 -2.43 3.85
CA ASP A 110 2.47 -3.27 4.96
C ASP A 110 0.95 -3.14 5.08
N MET A 111 0.22 -4.21 4.79
CA MET A 111 -1.24 -4.23 4.76
C MET A 111 -1.77 -5.15 5.86
N PRO A 112 -2.26 -4.61 6.99
CA PRO A 112 -2.94 -5.39 8.01
C PRO A 112 -4.11 -6.20 7.45
N VAL A 113 -4.14 -7.49 7.80
CA VAL A 113 -5.28 -8.37 7.51
C VAL A 113 -6.24 -8.29 8.68
N VAL A 114 -7.45 -7.83 8.42
CA VAL A 114 -8.50 -7.66 9.43
C VAL A 114 -9.51 -8.79 9.30
N SER A 115 -9.84 -9.45 10.41
CA SER A 115 -10.91 -10.43 10.43
C SER A 115 -12.27 -9.73 10.42
N LEU A 116 -13.22 -10.21 9.63
CA LEU A 116 -14.58 -9.66 9.56
C LEU A 116 -15.35 -9.77 10.88
N THR A 117 -14.84 -10.53 11.85
CA THR A 117 -15.48 -10.82 13.14
C THR A 117 -15.12 -9.86 14.28
N THR A 118 -14.22 -8.89 14.09
CA THR A 118 -13.79 -8.01 15.20
C THR A 118 -14.59 -6.71 15.26
N ASN A 119 -15.53 -6.63 16.20
CA ASN A 119 -15.92 -5.38 16.85
C ASN A 119 -14.83 -4.92 17.84
N ASP A 120 -13.58 -4.78 17.40
CA ASP A 120 -12.48 -4.34 18.27
C ASP A 120 -12.17 -2.86 17.99
N PRO A 121 -12.50 -1.91 18.90
CA PRO A 121 -12.23 -0.49 18.73
C PRO A 121 -10.79 -0.19 19.14
N GLY A 122 -9.84 -0.81 18.44
CA GLY A 122 -8.41 -0.79 18.77
C GLY A 122 -7.53 -0.15 17.70
N VAL A 123 -7.92 1.04 17.22
CA VAL A 123 -7.04 1.99 16.51
C VAL A 123 -7.01 3.30 17.29
#